data_AF-A0A9P7GH69-F1
#
_entry.id   AF-A0A9P7GH69-F1
#
_cell.length_a   1.000
_cell.length_b   1.000
_cell.length_c   1.000
_cell.angle_alpha   90.00
_cell.angle_beta   90.00
_cell.angle_gamma   90.00
#
_symmetry.space_group_name_H-M   'P 1'
#
loop_
_entity.id
_entity.type
_entity.pdbx_description
1 polymer ?
#
loop_
_entity_poly.entity_id
_entity_poly.type
_entity_poly.pdbx_seq_one_letter_code
_entity_poly.pdbx_strand_id
1 'polypeptide(L)'
;MASTSTSAATAATISDDMRFVSPDAEDSPEEALRLITNAVDQIIQDDDGWIGFFQAKAALEPHRTLDVLKQYRFVKRMIDQWVGKPVPFKYFQVSIEPSHITRALKIEDPNFATACLETLGLLDLYGPKGRHYEDPRVIEMMNDTSKPEYNAKPIKRLLHWMRDIDKKWKEEHPSEPVPSSSGARSEPAGDCMAMRG
;
A
#
# COMPACT_ATOMS: atom_id res chain seq x y z
N MET A 1 37.46 5.61 -1.32
CA MET A 1 37.17 5.62 0.13
C MET A 1 35.68 5.84 0.28
N ALA A 2 35.00 4.91 0.94
CA ALA A 2 33.54 4.82 1.01
C ALA A 2 32.99 5.83 2.03
N SER A 3 31.96 6.59 1.62
CA SER A 3 31.14 7.39 2.53
C SER A 3 29.79 6.71 2.66
N THR A 4 29.65 5.88 3.69
CA THR A 4 28.37 5.33 4.14
C THR A 4 27.67 6.37 4.99
N SER A 5 26.66 7.04 4.44
CA SER A 5 25.70 7.85 5.20
C SER A 5 24.60 6.92 5.71
N THR A 6 24.72 6.52 6.98
CA THR A 6 23.67 5.84 7.73
C THR A 6 22.60 6.87 8.10
N SER A 7 21.46 6.85 7.40
CA SER A 7 20.28 7.64 7.78
C SER A 7 19.55 6.93 8.91
N ALA A 8 19.59 7.51 10.10
CA ALA A 8 18.86 7.05 11.26
C ALA A 8 17.36 7.30 11.04
N ALA A 9 16.57 6.22 10.93
CA ALA A 9 15.13 6.29 11.01
C ALA A 9 14.73 6.78 12.41
N THR A 10 14.16 7.98 12.49
CA THR A 10 13.53 8.52 13.68
C THR A 10 12.39 7.60 14.10
N ALA A 11 12.63 6.76 15.11
CA ALA A 11 11.59 6.06 15.84
C ALA A 11 10.78 7.11 16.62
N ALA A 12 9.65 7.54 16.06
CA ALA A 12 8.67 8.33 16.77
C ALA A 12 8.07 7.47 17.89
N THR A 13 8.66 7.55 19.08
CA THR A 13 8.08 7.02 20.32
C THR A 13 7.00 7.99 20.75
N ILE A 14 5.74 7.64 20.48
CA ILE A 14 4.58 8.38 21.00
C ILE A 14 4.49 8.06 22.50
N SER A 15 4.90 8.99 23.35
CA SER A 15 4.52 9.02 24.77
C SER A 15 3.32 9.96 24.91
N ASP A 16 2.12 9.40 24.98
CA ASP A 16 0.89 10.19 25.07
C ASP A 16 -0.22 9.44 25.82
N ASP A 17 -0.07 9.37 27.15
CA ASP A 17 -0.92 8.58 28.06
C ASP A 17 -2.30 9.25 28.34
N MET A 18 -2.60 10.41 27.72
CA MET A 18 -3.85 11.17 27.98
C MET A 18 -4.59 11.73 26.76
N ARG A 19 -4.04 11.71 25.53
CA ARG A 19 -4.76 12.25 24.36
C ARG A 19 -5.86 11.36 23.80
N PHE A 20 -5.85 10.07 24.11
CA PHE A 20 -6.69 9.09 23.42
C PHE A 20 -7.71 8.45 24.35
N VAL A 21 -8.98 8.57 23.99
CA VAL A 21 -10.09 7.86 24.64
C VAL A 21 -10.04 6.40 24.20
N SER A 22 -9.78 5.49 25.14
CA SER A 22 -9.76 4.05 24.89
C SER A 22 -11.19 3.53 24.79
N PRO A 23 -11.49 2.60 23.86
CA PRO A 23 -12.70 1.81 23.90
C PRO A 23 -12.77 0.97 25.17
N ASP A 24 -13.97 0.80 25.71
CA ASP A 24 -14.31 -0.11 26.80
C ASP A 24 -14.92 -1.41 26.27
N ALA A 25 -15.00 -2.45 27.11
CA ALA A 25 -15.55 -3.76 26.72
C ALA A 25 -17.04 -3.74 26.37
N GLU A 26 -17.76 -2.71 26.82
CA GLU A 26 -19.19 -2.50 26.55
C GLU A 26 -19.42 -1.70 25.26
N ASP A 27 -18.37 -1.14 24.65
CA ASP A 27 -18.51 -0.36 23.42
C ASP A 27 -18.86 -1.26 22.23
N SER A 28 -19.79 -0.76 21.41
CA SER A 28 -20.10 -1.40 20.15
C SER A 28 -18.87 -1.42 19.23
N PRO A 29 -18.76 -2.40 18.31
CA PRO A 29 -17.64 -2.45 17.36
C PRO A 29 -17.53 -1.19 16.49
N GLU A 30 -18.65 -0.51 16.22
CA GLU A 30 -18.66 0.76 15.50
C GLU A 30 -18.07 1.91 16.32
N GLU A 31 -18.35 1.93 17.62
CA GLU A 31 -17.83 2.93 18.55
C GLU A 31 -16.32 2.73 18.76
N ALA A 32 -15.88 1.48 18.96
CA ALA A 32 -14.46 1.14 19.03
C ALA A 32 -13.72 1.58 17.76
N LEU A 33 -14.30 1.33 16.58
CA LEU A 33 -13.73 1.74 15.30
C LEU A 33 -13.67 3.27 15.16
N ARG A 34 -14.67 3.99 15.65
CA ARG A 34 -14.69 5.46 15.69
C ARG A 34 -13.57 6.00 16.56
N LEU A 35 -13.37 5.45 17.75
CA LEU A 35 -12.31 5.83 18.68
C LEU A 35 -10.91 5.55 18.09
N ILE A 36 -10.72 4.37 17.48
CA ILE A 36 -9.48 4.02 16.76
C ILE A 36 -9.21 5.02 15.64
N THR A 37 -10.23 5.33 14.83
CA THR A 37 -10.11 6.27 13.71
C THR A 37 -9.73 7.66 14.19
N ASN A 38 -10.34 8.14 15.30
CA ASN A 38 -10.02 9.44 15.88
C ASN A 38 -8.59 9.49 16.43
N ALA A 39 -8.12 8.40 17.04
CA ALA A 39 -6.73 8.33 17.52
C ALA A 39 -5.74 8.38 16.35
N VAL A 40 -6.01 7.62 15.30
CA VAL A 40 -5.20 7.62 14.07
C VAL A 40 -5.24 8.99 13.37
N ASP A 41 -6.38 9.67 13.34
CA ASP A 41 -6.52 11.01 12.78
C ASP A 41 -5.60 12.02 13.47
N GLN A 42 -5.56 12.05 14.80
CA GLN A 42 -4.65 12.94 15.54
C GLN A 42 -3.17 12.61 15.23
N ILE A 43 -2.81 11.32 15.17
CA ILE A 43 -1.44 10.89 14.82
C ILE A 43 -1.05 11.38 13.42
N ILE A 44 -1.97 11.30 12.47
CA ILE A 44 -1.74 11.75 11.09
C ILE A 44 -1.65 13.28 11.02
N GLN A 45 -2.46 14.00 11.78
CA GLN A 45 -2.45 15.47 11.77
C GLN A 45 -1.16 16.08 12.33
N ASP A 46 -0.48 15.36 13.24
CA ASP A 46 0.83 15.76 13.78
C ASP A 46 1.97 15.60 12.74
N ASP A 47 1.73 14.92 11.61
CA ASP A 47 2.72 14.72 10.56
C ASP A 47 2.91 15.96 9.66
N ASP A 48 4.16 16.28 9.33
CA ASP A 48 4.54 17.43 8.52
C ASP A 48 3.95 17.45 7.10
N GLY A 49 3.68 16.27 6.54
CA GLY A 49 3.07 16.08 5.23
C GLY A 49 1.54 16.22 5.23
N TRP A 50 0.89 16.33 6.39
CA TRP A 50 -0.56 16.43 6.51
C TRP A 50 -1.13 17.61 5.71
N ILE A 51 -0.48 18.77 5.81
CA ILE A 51 -0.89 19.99 5.08
C ILE A 51 -0.82 19.76 3.57
N GLY A 52 0.24 19.10 3.10
CA GLY A 52 0.42 18.79 1.67
C GLY A 52 -0.62 17.81 1.15
N PHE A 53 -0.97 16.79 1.94
CA PHE A 53 -2.07 15.88 1.64
C PHE A 53 -3.41 16.63 1.57
N PHE A 54 -3.71 17.46 2.56
CA PHE A 54 -4.97 18.20 2.61
C PHE A 54 -5.11 19.17 1.44
N GLN A 55 -4.05 19.87 1.06
CA GLN A 55 -4.03 20.74 -0.13
C GLN A 55 -4.25 19.94 -1.41
N ALA A 56 -3.60 18.79 -1.57
CA ALA A 56 -3.78 17.93 -2.73
C ALA A 56 -5.19 17.31 -2.79
N LYS A 57 -5.81 17.04 -1.64
CA LYS A 57 -7.19 16.54 -1.54
C LYS A 57 -8.22 17.64 -1.85
N ALA A 58 -7.98 18.85 -1.34
CA ALA A 58 -8.84 20.02 -1.54
C ALA A 58 -8.71 20.65 -2.93
N ALA A 59 -7.78 20.19 -3.77
CA ALA A 59 -7.69 20.61 -5.16
C ALA A 59 -9.03 20.35 -5.87
N LEU A 60 -9.47 21.31 -6.69
CA LEU A 60 -10.74 21.24 -7.43
C LEU A 60 -10.80 19.97 -8.29
N GLU A 61 -11.93 19.26 -8.20
CA GLU A 61 -12.22 18.20 -9.15
C GLU A 61 -12.31 18.74 -10.59
N PRO A 62 -11.84 17.99 -11.59
CA PRO A 62 -11.17 16.68 -11.50
C PRO A 62 -9.71 16.78 -11.02
N HIS A 63 -9.30 15.87 -10.11
CA HIS A 63 -7.93 15.84 -9.60
C HIS A 63 -6.92 15.49 -10.69
N ARG A 64 -5.80 16.22 -10.70
CA ARG A 64 -4.66 15.89 -11.58
C ARG A 64 -3.98 14.63 -11.11
N THR A 65 -3.37 13.89 -12.04
CA THR A 65 -2.58 12.69 -11.72
C THR A 65 -1.52 13.00 -10.64
N LEU A 66 -0.84 14.14 -10.76
CA LEU A 66 0.15 14.62 -9.77
C LEU A 66 -0.42 14.75 -8.37
N ASP A 67 -1.61 15.34 -8.23
CA ASP A 67 -2.23 15.58 -6.92
C ASP A 67 -2.66 14.26 -6.28
N VAL A 68 -3.21 13.34 -7.07
CA VAL A 68 -3.55 11.99 -6.58
C VAL A 68 -2.30 11.20 -6.21
N LEU A 69 -1.21 11.31 -6.97
CA LEU A 69 0.06 10.65 -6.62
C LEU A 69 0.68 11.21 -5.34
N LYS A 70 0.57 12.52 -5.09
CA LYS A 70 0.96 13.10 -3.80
C LYS A 70 0.14 12.52 -2.66
N GLN A 71 -1.18 12.40 -2.84
CA GLN A 71 -2.05 11.74 -1.87
C GLN A 71 -1.62 10.29 -1.63
N TYR A 72 -1.39 9.51 -2.69
CA TYR A 72 -0.94 8.12 -2.59
C TYR A 72 0.40 7.98 -1.86
N ARG A 73 1.39 8.82 -2.17
CA ARG A 73 2.69 8.78 -1.46
C ARG A 73 2.52 9.05 0.03
N PHE A 74 1.68 10.01 0.39
CA PHE A 74 1.39 10.30 1.79
C PHE A 74 0.69 9.12 2.48
N VAL A 75 -0.37 8.57 1.87
CA VAL A 75 -1.10 7.42 2.41
C VAL A 75 -0.20 6.20 2.55
N LYS A 76 0.64 5.89 1.55
CA LYS A 76 1.60 4.78 1.63
C LYS A 76 2.57 4.99 2.78
N ARG A 77 3.13 6.19 2.96
CA ARG A 77 4.02 6.48 4.10
C ARG A 77 3.31 6.25 5.43
N MET A 78 2.07 6.69 5.57
CA MET A 78 1.28 6.45 6.78
C MET A 78 1.03 4.96 7.00
N ILE A 79 0.69 4.21 5.94
CA ILE A 79 0.52 2.76 5.99
C ILE A 79 1.82 2.08 6.44
N ASP A 80 2.94 2.35 5.77
CA ASP A 80 4.24 1.75 6.09
C ASP A 80 4.70 2.07 7.52
N GLN A 81 4.38 3.27 8.02
CA GLN A 81 4.84 3.75 9.32
C GLN A 81 3.96 3.27 10.48
N TRP A 82 2.65 3.14 10.28
CA TRP A 82 1.70 2.94 11.38
C TRP A 82 1.00 1.59 11.37
N VAL A 83 0.80 0.95 10.21
CA VAL A 83 0.12 -0.34 10.17
C VAL A 83 0.89 -1.40 10.95
N GLY A 84 0.17 -2.17 11.76
CA GLY A 84 0.74 -3.18 12.65
C GLY A 84 1.26 -2.64 13.99
N LYS A 85 1.36 -1.31 14.16
CA LYS A 85 1.65 -0.73 15.48
C LYS A 85 0.39 -0.72 16.35
N PRO A 86 0.53 -0.88 17.69
CA PRO A 86 -0.59 -0.73 18.59
C PRO A 86 -1.06 0.73 18.60
N VAL A 87 -2.37 0.94 18.62
CA VAL A 87 -2.96 2.25 18.92
C VAL A 87 -2.57 2.62 20.35
N PRO A 88 -2.19 3.88 20.64
CA PRO A 88 -1.77 4.33 21.97
C PRO A 88 -2.95 4.46 22.95
N PHE A 89 -3.71 3.38 23.14
CA PHE A 89 -4.75 3.27 24.14
C PHE A 89 -4.22 2.65 25.42
N LYS A 90 -4.83 3.04 26.54
CA LYS A 90 -4.38 2.62 27.87
C LYS A 90 -4.82 1.20 28.24
N TYR A 91 -6.03 0.81 27.85
CA TYR A 91 -6.65 -0.44 28.30
C TYR A 91 -7.04 -1.38 27.15
N PHE A 92 -6.98 -0.91 25.91
CA PHE A 92 -7.40 -1.67 24.73
C PHE A 92 -6.25 -1.82 23.75
N GLN A 93 -5.78 -3.05 23.52
CA GLN A 93 -4.70 -3.32 22.58
C GLN A 93 -5.26 -3.70 21.23
N VAL A 94 -5.20 -2.77 20.28
CA VAL A 94 -5.59 -3.00 18.89
C VAL A 94 -4.52 -2.47 17.97
N SER A 95 -4.22 -3.23 16.92
CA SER A 95 -3.26 -2.82 15.91
C SER A 95 -3.92 -1.92 14.87
N ILE A 96 -3.16 -0.94 14.36
CA ILE A 96 -3.61 -0.08 13.27
C ILE A 96 -3.65 -0.91 11.98
N GLU A 97 -4.79 -0.84 11.29
CA GLU A 97 -5.00 -1.44 9.98
C GLU A 97 -5.02 -0.36 8.89
N PRO A 98 -4.79 -0.72 7.61
CA PRO A 98 -4.90 0.23 6.50
C PRO A 98 -6.27 0.92 6.41
N SER A 99 -7.34 0.21 6.79
CA SER A 99 -8.72 0.71 6.85
C SER A 99 -8.89 1.86 7.86
N HIS A 100 -8.20 1.81 9.00
CA HIS A 100 -8.23 2.87 10.01
C HIS A 100 -7.60 4.16 9.46
N ILE A 101 -6.51 4.04 8.70
CA ILE A 101 -5.82 5.18 8.07
C ILE A 101 -6.70 5.82 7.01
N THR A 102 -7.27 5.04 6.07
CA THR A 102 -8.12 5.62 5.02
C THR A 102 -9.37 6.28 5.59
N ARG A 103 -9.95 5.70 6.65
CA ARG A 103 -11.10 6.28 7.35
C ARG A 103 -10.73 7.56 8.09
N ALA A 104 -9.56 7.62 8.74
CA ALA A 104 -9.06 8.82 9.40
C ALA A 104 -8.83 9.95 8.39
N LEU A 105 -8.29 9.63 7.21
CA LEU A 105 -8.12 10.56 6.09
C LEU A 105 -9.44 10.99 5.43
N LYS A 106 -10.60 10.51 5.90
CA LYS A 106 -11.94 10.74 5.34
C LYS A 106 -11.99 10.40 3.85
N ILE A 107 -11.44 9.24 3.48
CA ILE A 107 -11.49 8.72 2.12
C ILE A 107 -12.67 7.77 2.03
N GLU A 108 -13.64 8.09 1.17
CA GLU A 108 -14.88 7.31 1.04
C GLU A 108 -14.69 6.02 0.23
N ASP A 109 -13.67 5.96 -0.63
CA ASP A 109 -13.40 4.78 -1.46
C ASP A 109 -12.66 3.70 -0.64
N PRO A 110 -13.29 2.55 -0.33
CA PRO A 110 -12.64 1.49 0.43
C PRO A 110 -11.47 0.86 -0.32
N ASN A 111 -11.45 0.96 -1.65
CA ASN A 111 -10.38 0.41 -2.48
C ASN A 111 -9.21 1.37 -2.66
N PHE A 112 -9.25 2.56 -2.05
CA PHE A 112 -8.21 3.57 -2.22
C PHE A 112 -6.84 3.10 -1.74
N ALA A 113 -6.77 2.42 -0.58
CA ALA A 113 -5.51 1.89 -0.06
C ALA A 113 -4.90 0.86 -1.03
N THR A 114 -5.72 -0.07 -1.53
CA THR A 114 -5.30 -1.10 -2.49
C THR A 114 -4.84 -0.46 -3.80
N ALA A 115 -5.63 0.46 -4.36
CA ALA A 115 -5.27 1.17 -5.59
C ALA A 115 -4.02 2.04 -5.41
N CYS A 116 -3.82 2.64 -4.23
CA CYS A 116 -2.63 3.40 -3.89
C CYS A 116 -1.37 2.52 -3.89
N LEU A 117 -1.40 1.39 -3.16
CA LEU A 117 -0.28 0.46 -3.09
C LEU A 117 0.05 -0.14 -4.46
N GLU A 118 -0.98 -0.51 -5.22
CA GLU A 118 -0.83 -1.03 -6.57
C GLU A 118 -0.26 0.01 -7.53
N THR A 119 -0.80 1.23 -7.55
CA THR A 119 -0.31 2.31 -8.42
C THR A 119 1.15 2.61 -8.13
N LEU A 120 1.53 2.74 -6.85
CA LEU A 120 2.91 3.02 -6.47
C LEU A 120 3.84 1.84 -6.77
N GLY A 121 3.37 0.60 -6.59
CA GLY A 121 4.12 -0.59 -6.97
C GLY A 121 4.38 -0.65 -8.48
N LEU A 122 3.35 -0.39 -9.30
CA LEU A 122 3.50 -0.32 -10.75
C LEU A 122 4.38 0.86 -11.18
N LEU A 123 4.38 1.97 -10.44
CA LEU A 123 5.26 3.11 -10.71
C LEU A 123 6.72 2.79 -10.41
N ASP A 124 7.01 1.96 -9.40
CA ASP A 124 8.37 1.48 -9.15
C ASP A 124 8.87 0.52 -10.25
N LEU A 125 7.96 -0.04 -11.05
CA LEU A 125 8.28 -0.94 -12.17
C LEU A 125 8.41 -0.21 -13.51
N TYR A 126 7.48 0.71 -13.80
CA TYR A 126 7.31 1.35 -15.11
C TYR A 126 7.47 2.89 -15.12
N GLY A 127 7.60 3.50 -13.94
CA GLY A 127 7.78 4.94 -13.79
C GLY A 127 9.24 5.38 -13.98
N PRO A 128 9.59 6.60 -13.54
CA PRO A 128 10.96 7.11 -13.61
C PRO A 128 11.91 6.20 -12.84
N LYS A 129 12.97 5.71 -13.49
CA LYS A 129 13.89 4.68 -12.96
C LYS A 129 13.21 3.33 -12.68
N GLY A 130 12.19 2.99 -13.44
CA GLY A 130 11.45 1.74 -13.32
C GLY A 130 12.35 0.51 -13.40
N ARG A 131 12.09 -0.49 -12.55
CA ARG A 131 12.88 -1.74 -12.51
C ARG A 131 12.78 -2.59 -13.77
N HIS A 132 11.67 -2.50 -14.51
CA HIS A 132 11.53 -3.20 -15.79
C HIS A 132 12.00 -2.31 -16.94
N TYR A 133 11.28 -1.22 -17.17
CA TYR A 133 11.64 -0.20 -18.15
C TYR A 133 10.90 1.10 -17.84
N GLU A 134 11.40 2.21 -18.34
CA GLU A 134 10.73 3.51 -18.20
C GLU A 134 9.70 3.68 -19.33
N ASP A 135 8.41 3.70 -18.99
CA ASP A 135 7.38 3.97 -19.99
C ASP A 135 7.23 5.50 -20.18
N PRO A 136 7.53 6.05 -21.38
CA PRO A 136 7.51 7.49 -21.61
C PRO A 136 6.13 8.09 -21.39
N ARG A 137 5.07 7.30 -21.54
CA ARG A 137 3.70 7.77 -21.43
C ARG A 137 3.23 7.81 -19.97
N VAL A 138 3.74 6.89 -19.14
CA VAL A 138 3.59 7.00 -17.67
C VAL A 138 4.29 8.26 -17.17
N ILE A 139 5.50 8.55 -17.66
CA ILE A 139 6.26 9.76 -17.31
C ILE A 139 5.54 11.03 -17.79
N GLU A 140 5.01 11.03 -19.01
CA GLU A 140 4.23 12.16 -19.55
C GLU A 140 3.01 12.44 -18.67
N MET A 141 2.22 11.42 -18.35
CA MET A 141 1.01 11.59 -17.55
C MET A 141 1.29 11.90 -16.07
N MET A 142 2.46 11.51 -15.57
CA MET A 142 2.96 11.96 -14.26
C MET A 142 3.37 13.43 -14.28
N ASN A 143 3.95 13.94 -15.36
CA ASN A 143 4.35 15.33 -15.45
C ASN A 143 3.25 16.24 -16.02
N ASP A 144 2.11 15.66 -16.39
CA ASP A 144 1.01 16.39 -16.97
C ASP A 144 0.40 17.35 -15.94
N THR A 145 0.63 18.64 -16.18
CA THR A 145 0.04 19.74 -15.41
C THR A 145 -1.30 20.21 -15.98
N SER A 146 -1.76 19.61 -17.08
CA SER A 146 -2.99 19.99 -17.75
C SER A 146 -4.20 19.78 -16.85
N LYS A 147 -5.19 20.68 -16.96
CA LYS A 147 -6.45 20.50 -16.25
C LYS A 147 -7.18 19.32 -16.90
N PRO A 148 -7.56 18.27 -16.14
CA PRO A 148 -8.29 17.15 -16.73
C PRO A 148 -9.63 17.62 -17.27
N GLU A 149 -10.12 16.97 -18.32
CA GLU A 149 -11.45 17.22 -18.85
C GLU A 149 -12.53 17.01 -17.77
N TYR A 150 -13.63 17.76 -17.87
CA TYR A 150 -14.76 17.64 -16.96
C TYR A 150 -15.25 16.18 -16.89
N ASN A 151 -15.30 15.59 -15.69
CA ASN A 151 -15.55 14.16 -15.39
C ASN A 151 -14.43 13.15 -15.73
N ALA A 152 -13.25 13.58 -16.19
CA ALA A 152 -12.15 12.66 -16.38
C ALA A 152 -11.62 12.14 -15.03
N LYS A 153 -11.40 10.82 -14.96
CA LYS A 153 -10.71 10.14 -13.85
C LYS A 153 -9.31 9.71 -14.31
N PRO A 154 -8.37 10.65 -14.49
CA PRO A 154 -7.06 10.38 -15.09
C PRO A 154 -6.29 9.29 -14.35
N ILE A 155 -6.40 9.24 -13.01
CA ILE A 155 -5.74 8.20 -12.21
C ILE A 155 -6.27 6.79 -12.48
N LYS A 156 -7.58 6.62 -12.71
CA LYS A 156 -8.16 5.31 -13.03
C LYS A 156 -7.72 4.85 -14.42
N ARG A 157 -7.63 5.79 -15.37
CA ARG A 157 -7.10 5.55 -16.71
C ARG A 157 -5.63 5.14 -16.66
N LEU A 158 -4.81 5.84 -15.86
CA LEU A 158 -3.41 5.48 -15.62
C LEU A 158 -3.28 4.06 -15.07
N LEU A 159 -4.00 3.74 -14.00
CA LEU A 159 -3.90 2.43 -13.35
C LEU A 159 -4.33 1.29 -14.27
N HIS A 160 -5.42 1.47 -15.04
CA HIS A 160 -5.82 0.46 -16.03
C HIS A 160 -4.72 0.22 -17.07
N TRP A 161 -4.12 1.30 -17.54
CA TRP A 161 -3.05 1.19 -18.53
C TRP A 161 -1.78 0.52 -18.00
N MET A 162 -1.36 0.87 -16.79
CA MET A 162 -0.20 0.24 -16.15
C MET A 162 -0.43 -1.25 -15.91
N ARG A 163 -1.66 -1.66 -15.59
CA ARG A 163 -2.03 -3.08 -15.50
C ARG A 163 -1.91 -3.79 -16.84
N ASP A 164 -2.31 -3.16 -17.94
CA ASP A 164 -2.20 -3.74 -19.27
C ASP A 164 -0.73 -3.91 -19.67
N ILE A 165 0.12 -2.92 -19.35
CA ILE A 165 1.57 -2.99 -19.53
C ILE A 165 2.17 -4.14 -18.72
N ASP A 166 1.83 -4.23 -17.43
CA ASP A 166 2.32 -5.29 -16.54
C ASP A 166 1.90 -6.68 -17.03
N LYS A 167 0.65 -6.82 -17.49
CA LYS A 167 0.16 -8.05 -18.08
C LYS A 167 0.98 -8.45 -19.31
N LYS A 168 1.20 -7.52 -20.24
CA LYS A 168 2.02 -7.78 -21.45
C LYS A 168 3.45 -8.15 -21.09
N TRP A 169 4.06 -7.44 -20.15
CA TRP A 169 5.43 -7.72 -19.73
C TRP A 169 5.56 -9.12 -19.13
N LYS A 170 4.59 -9.55 -18.30
CA LYS A 170 4.53 -10.90 -17.73
C LYS A 170 4.29 -12.00 -18.77
N GLU A 171 3.52 -11.71 -19.83
CA GLU A 171 3.34 -12.63 -20.96
C GLU A 171 4.64 -12.82 -21.76
N GLU A 172 5.43 -11.74 -21.92
CA GLU A 172 6.72 -11.77 -22.62
C GLU A 172 7.86 -12.33 -21.75
N HIS A 173 7.75 -12.23 -20.43
CA HIS A 173 8.74 -12.71 -19.45
C HIS A 173 8.09 -13.68 -18.47
N PRO A 174 7.69 -14.89 -18.92
CA PRO A 174 7.16 -15.90 -18.02
C PRO A 174 8.24 -16.24 -16.99
N SER A 175 7.99 -15.91 -15.73
CA SER A 175 8.80 -16.39 -14.61
C SER A 175 8.83 -17.91 -14.69
N GLU A 176 10.02 -18.49 -14.82
CA GLU A 176 10.18 -19.94 -14.98
C GLU A 176 9.35 -20.69 -13.93
N PRO A 177 8.59 -21.72 -14.31
CA PRO A 177 7.88 -22.53 -13.35
C PRO A 177 8.91 -23.15 -12.41
N VAL A 178 8.86 -22.77 -11.14
CA VAL A 178 9.66 -23.40 -10.08
C VAL A 178 9.46 -24.91 -10.24
N PRO A 179 10.51 -25.70 -10.53
CA PRO A 179 10.34 -27.14 -10.70
C PRO A 179 9.83 -27.68 -9.37
N SER A 180 8.55 -28.06 -9.35
CA SER A 180 7.92 -28.75 -8.24
C SER A 180 8.67 -30.06 -8.03
N SER A 181 9.67 -30.03 -7.15
CA SER A 181 10.42 -31.19 -6.69
C SER A 181 9.54 -32.03 -5.78
N SER A 182 8.52 -32.66 -6.35
CA SER A 182 7.74 -33.71 -5.72
C SER A 182 7.84 -34.96 -6.61
N GLY A 183 9.07 -35.42 -6.80
CA GLY A 183 9.36 -36.76 -7.28
C GLY A 183 9.05 -37.77 -6.18
N ALA A 184 7.76 -38.07 -5.99
CA ALA A 184 7.33 -39.25 -5.27
C ALA A 184 7.76 -40.47 -6.11
N ARG A 185 8.91 -41.04 -5.71
CA ARG A 185 9.49 -42.25 -6.27
C ARG A 185 8.54 -43.42 -5.97
N SER A 186 7.75 -43.82 -6.95
CA SER A 186 6.98 -45.06 -6.90
C SER A 186 7.97 -46.23 -6.86
N GLU A 187 8.10 -46.89 -5.72
CA GLU A 187 8.74 -48.20 -5.64
C GLU A 187 7.82 -49.23 -6.30
N PRO A 188 8.26 -49.97 -7.33
CA PRO A 188 7.56 -51.18 -7.75
C PRO A 188 7.96 -52.30 -6.77
N ALA A 189 7.00 -52.77 -5.98
CA ALA A 189 7.15 -54.02 -5.23
C ALA A 189 7.36 -55.16 -6.25
N GLY A 190 8.62 -55.56 -6.39
CA GLY A 190 9.05 -56.66 -7.22
C GLY A 190 8.49 -57.97 -6.69
N ASP A 191 7.63 -58.56 -7.51
CA ASP A 191 7.27 -59.96 -7.55
C ASP A 191 8.54 -60.84 -7.43
N CYS A 192 8.65 -61.64 -6.36
CA CYS A 192 9.67 -62.67 -6.20
C CYS A 192 8.98 -64.01 -5.97
N MET A 193 8.60 -64.64 -7.07
CA MET A 193 8.14 -66.01 -7.14
C MET A 193 9.31 -66.93 -7.57
N ALA A 194 9.38 -68.13 -6.97
CA ALA A 194 10.15 -69.32 -7.35
C ALA A 194 11.65 -69.36 -6.99
N MET A 195 12.29 -70.46 -6.52
CA MET A 195 11.92 -71.87 -6.33
C MET A 195 13.11 -72.63 -5.66
N ARG A 196 12.81 -73.82 -5.13
CA ARG A 196 13.67 -75.02 -4.89
C ARG A 196 14.43 -75.20 -3.56
N GLY A 197 14.03 -76.30 -2.90
CA GLY A 197 14.76 -77.12 -1.94
C GLY A 197 13.93 -78.38 -1.72
#